data_AF-A0A0H2ZT85-F1
#
_entry.id   AF-A0A0H2ZT85-F1
#
_cell.length_a   1.000
_cell.length_b   1.000
_cell.length_c   1.000
_cell.angle_alpha   90.00
_cell.angle_beta   90.00
_cell.angle_gamma   90.00
#
_symmetry.space_group_name_H-M   'P 1'
#
loop_
_entity.id
_entity.type
_entity.pdbx_description
1 polymer ?
#
loop_
_entity_poly.entity_id
_entity_poly.type
_entity_poly.pdbx_seq_one_letter_code
_entity_poly.pdbx_strand_id
1 'polypeptide(L)'
;MSKAQPAAEPLRHQRVSAAARTLLNTEGESGRFEFKQTARSVKPEVLCAAANWVALERGGVAEVTLLVGVGEVKNPQTGLVTGDILGLSDLESAVQTIQNSVRETRPVPVSVTIIEEAVATSKPFLRLKIRPTFPPHFDAEGRRQTRNNASTRPLTDEELLDIYLDREAAKFEQRFRQTADRMESYLGDIDGAIDRVTGDLGFIDSNIDRLSDDFGKLHEAAWTAAQEAEESRSLAEQLESTITDLERHVLGQRDDAPVGLFFGLMDRRWMVWDAFSQDAAYRPTKATDQLAARLKRLLEEPIPPNDWYANMSEIDLWRDVLRRRDKKWTMTAWSREIERAESPPPRSGGLPAMDPNRISHYRALRDQALAAKPHKKVDKRKK
;
A
#
# COMPACT_ATOMS: atom_id res chain seq x y z
N MET A 1 3.21 -33.25 -36.77
CA MET A 1 4.17 -33.68 -37.81
C MET A 1 4.72 -32.43 -38.48
N SER A 2 5.94 -32.02 -38.13
CA SER A 2 6.59 -30.84 -38.72
C SER A 2 6.97 -31.17 -40.17
N LYS A 3 6.32 -30.54 -41.15
CA LYS A 3 6.76 -30.62 -42.55
C LYS A 3 8.13 -29.94 -42.60
N ALA A 4 9.18 -30.73 -42.83
CA ALA A 4 10.51 -30.22 -43.12
C ALA A 4 10.38 -29.14 -44.21
N GLN A 5 10.88 -27.93 -43.92
CA GLN A 5 11.00 -26.88 -44.92
C GLN A 5 11.82 -27.44 -46.09
N PRO A 6 11.34 -27.34 -47.34
CA PRO A 6 12.14 -27.76 -48.48
C PRO A 6 13.44 -26.96 -48.48
N ALA A 7 14.57 -27.66 -48.60
CA ALA A 7 15.88 -27.03 -48.67
C ALA A 7 15.88 -25.93 -49.75
N ALA A 8 16.45 -24.77 -49.43
CA ALA A 8 16.50 -23.64 -50.35
C ALA A 8 17.16 -24.06 -51.67
N GLU A 9 16.46 -23.85 -52.79
CA GLU A 9 16.97 -24.16 -54.11
C GLU A 9 18.24 -23.33 -54.38
N PRO A 10 19.33 -23.95 -54.88
CA PRO A 10 20.56 -23.23 -55.17
C PRO A 10 20.33 -22.21 -56.29
N LEU A 11 20.85 -20.99 -56.12
CA LEU A 11 20.70 -19.90 -57.08
C LEU A 11 21.60 -20.04 -58.31
N ARG A 12 22.50 -21.02 -58.33
CA ARG A 12 23.47 -21.22 -59.41
C ARG A 12 23.64 -22.70 -59.70
N HIS A 13 23.37 -23.10 -60.93
CA HIS A 13 23.50 -24.47 -61.41
C HIS A 13 24.56 -24.57 -62.51
N GLN A 14 25.53 -25.47 -62.32
CA GLN A 14 26.59 -25.75 -63.30
C GLN A 14 26.03 -26.31 -64.63
N ARG A 15 24.96 -27.09 -64.54
CA ARG A 15 24.21 -27.66 -65.68
C ARG A 15 22.76 -27.22 -65.60
N VAL A 16 21.97 -27.47 -66.64
CA VAL A 16 20.51 -27.22 -66.60
C VAL A 16 19.87 -28.02 -65.46
N SER A 17 19.20 -27.34 -64.54
CA SER A 17 18.44 -27.94 -63.43
C SER A 17 17.31 -28.84 -63.93
N ALA A 18 16.83 -29.76 -63.08
CA ALA A 18 15.70 -30.62 -63.42
C ALA A 18 14.44 -29.80 -63.70
N ALA A 19 14.18 -28.77 -62.89
CA ALA A 19 13.06 -27.86 -63.08
C ALA A 19 13.13 -27.15 -64.44
N ALA A 20 14.28 -26.57 -64.80
CA ALA A 20 14.45 -25.90 -66.08
C ALA A 20 14.30 -26.86 -67.28
N ARG A 21 14.76 -28.12 -67.18
CA ARG A 21 14.55 -29.12 -68.24
C ARG A 21 13.09 -29.45 -68.48
N THR A 22 12.30 -29.59 -67.42
CA THR A 22 10.86 -29.85 -67.55
C THR A 22 10.17 -28.70 -68.28
N LEU A 23 10.52 -27.46 -67.92
CA LEU A 23 9.96 -26.27 -68.57
C LEU A 23 10.32 -26.18 -70.05
N LEU A 24 11.58 -26.44 -70.39
CA LEU A 24 12.05 -26.39 -71.78
C LEU A 24 11.39 -27.45 -72.67
N ASN A 25 11.16 -28.66 -72.13
CA ASN A 25 10.75 -29.82 -72.93
C ASN A 25 9.24 -30.11 -72.91
N THR A 26 8.52 -29.72 -71.86
CA THR A 26 7.18 -30.28 -71.58
C THR A 26 6.08 -29.24 -71.50
N GLU A 27 6.33 -28.06 -70.92
CA GLU A 27 5.24 -27.15 -70.54
C GLU A 27 4.95 -26.01 -71.54
N GLY A 28 5.88 -25.73 -72.48
CA GLY A 28 5.72 -24.65 -73.46
C GLY A 28 5.44 -23.28 -72.82
N GLU A 29 5.14 -22.25 -73.62
CA GLU A 29 4.66 -20.99 -73.06
C GLU A 29 3.21 -21.14 -72.57
N SER A 30 2.93 -20.61 -71.38
CA SER A 30 1.60 -20.62 -70.77
C SER A 30 1.37 -19.35 -69.94
N GLY A 31 0.22 -19.27 -69.25
CA GLY A 31 0.00 -18.23 -68.24
C GLY A 31 1.07 -18.23 -67.14
N ARG A 32 1.65 -19.39 -66.83
CA ARG A 32 2.62 -19.58 -65.73
C ARG A 32 4.09 -19.53 -66.18
N PHE A 33 4.35 -19.70 -67.47
CA PHE A 33 5.68 -19.87 -68.04
C PHE A 33 5.88 -19.02 -69.29
N GLU A 34 7.02 -18.36 -69.40
CA GLU A 34 7.35 -17.51 -70.56
C GLU A 34 8.84 -17.56 -70.88
N PHE A 35 9.15 -17.49 -72.17
CA PHE A 35 10.51 -17.46 -72.69
C PHE A 35 10.86 -16.06 -73.19
N LYS A 36 12.07 -15.63 -72.90
CA LYS A 36 12.64 -14.39 -73.42
C LYS A 36 14.02 -14.68 -73.97
N GLN A 37 14.25 -14.30 -75.22
CA GLN A 37 15.53 -14.50 -75.86
C GLN A 37 16.65 -13.66 -75.21
N THR A 38 16.32 -12.47 -74.68
CA THR A 38 17.29 -11.55 -74.10
C THR A 38 16.82 -10.94 -72.78
N ALA A 39 17.75 -10.54 -71.91
CA ALA A 39 17.45 -9.87 -70.65
C ALA A 39 16.74 -8.51 -70.85
N ARG A 40 17.03 -7.80 -71.95
CA ARG A 40 16.37 -6.53 -72.30
C ARG A 40 14.89 -6.69 -72.63
N SER A 41 14.46 -7.90 -72.99
CA SER A 41 13.07 -8.22 -73.23
C SER A 41 12.27 -8.41 -71.93
N VAL A 42 12.92 -8.49 -70.77
CA VAL A 42 12.29 -8.53 -69.44
C VAL A 42 12.00 -7.10 -69.00
N LYS A 43 10.91 -6.55 -69.53
CA LYS A 43 10.45 -5.19 -69.21
C LYS A 43 9.63 -5.16 -67.92
N PRO A 44 9.52 -3.99 -67.24
CA PRO A 44 8.68 -3.84 -66.06
C PRO A 44 7.22 -4.27 -66.28
N GLU A 45 6.66 -4.01 -67.47
CA GLU A 45 5.30 -4.41 -67.86
C GLU A 45 5.08 -5.93 -67.75
N VAL A 46 6.07 -6.73 -68.16
CA VAL A 46 6.03 -8.20 -68.10
C VAL A 46 6.07 -8.68 -66.65
N LEU A 47 6.93 -8.07 -65.84
CA LEU A 47 7.09 -8.38 -64.42
C LEU A 47 5.82 -8.06 -63.62
N CYS A 48 5.23 -6.89 -63.85
CA CYS A 48 3.97 -6.49 -63.24
C CYS A 48 2.82 -7.41 -63.66
N ALA A 49 2.71 -7.74 -64.95
CA ALA A 49 1.68 -8.65 -65.44
C ALA A 49 1.78 -10.04 -64.82
N ALA A 50 3.00 -10.58 -64.71
CA ALA A 50 3.25 -11.85 -64.05
C ALA A 50 2.86 -11.83 -62.56
N ALA A 51 3.27 -10.80 -61.82
CA ALA A 51 2.95 -10.67 -60.40
C ALA A 51 1.43 -10.51 -60.16
N ASN A 52 0.75 -9.74 -61.00
CA ASN A 52 -0.70 -9.55 -60.90
C ASN A 52 -1.49 -10.81 -61.26
N TRP A 53 -1.03 -11.58 -62.24
CA TRP A 53 -1.63 -12.87 -62.57
C TRP A 53 -1.55 -13.83 -61.37
N VAL A 54 -0.39 -13.92 -60.70
CA VAL A 54 -0.23 -14.72 -59.47
C VAL A 54 -1.18 -14.23 -58.37
N ALA A 55 -1.39 -12.92 -58.24
CA ALA A 55 -2.29 -12.36 -57.24
C ALA A 55 -3.77 -12.73 -57.48
N LEU A 56 -4.17 -12.92 -58.73
CA LEU A 56 -5.54 -13.35 -59.09
C LEU A 56 -5.75 -14.86 -58.92
N GLU A 57 -4.70 -15.66 -59.07
CA GLU A 57 -4.74 -17.12 -58.89
C GLU A 57 -4.74 -17.48 -57.40
N ARG A 58 -5.88 -17.27 -56.72
CA ARG A 58 -6.11 -17.49 -55.28
C ARG A 58 -5.70 -18.89 -54.79
N GLY A 59 -4.43 -19.06 -54.45
CA GLY A 59 -3.86 -20.27 -53.82
C GLY A 59 -3.43 -21.39 -54.77
N GLY A 60 -3.66 -21.27 -56.07
CA GLY A 60 -3.30 -22.30 -57.06
C GLY A 60 -1.84 -22.23 -57.51
N VAL A 61 -1.28 -21.03 -57.61
CA VAL A 61 0.07 -20.80 -58.13
C VAL A 61 0.80 -19.76 -57.30
N ALA A 62 1.99 -20.10 -56.80
CA ALA A 62 2.78 -19.21 -55.94
C ALA A 62 3.73 -18.28 -56.71
N GLU A 63 4.04 -18.60 -57.97
CA GLU A 63 4.99 -17.86 -58.79
C GLU A 63 4.81 -18.12 -60.29
N VAL A 64 5.17 -17.14 -61.11
CA VAL A 64 5.37 -17.28 -62.56
C VAL A 64 6.87 -17.47 -62.81
N THR A 65 7.22 -18.38 -63.73
CA THR A 65 8.61 -18.63 -64.09
C THR A 65 8.93 -18.12 -65.50
N LEU A 66 9.96 -17.28 -65.62
CA LEU A 66 10.48 -16.80 -66.90
C LEU A 66 11.85 -17.41 -67.19
N LEU A 67 12.08 -17.92 -68.40
CA LEU A 67 13.42 -18.33 -68.85
C LEU A 67 13.99 -17.28 -69.81
N VAL A 68 15.15 -16.73 -69.47
CA VAL A 68 15.82 -15.66 -70.22
C VAL A 68 17.11 -16.20 -70.85
N GLY A 69 17.29 -15.97 -72.15
CA GLY A 69 18.30 -16.68 -72.95
C GLY A 69 17.73 -17.92 -73.65
N VAL A 70 16.40 -18.01 -73.75
CA VAL A 70 15.67 -19.13 -74.36
C VAL A 70 14.76 -18.59 -75.44
N GLY A 71 14.82 -19.18 -76.63
CA GLY A 71 13.92 -18.93 -77.74
C GLY A 71 12.84 -19.99 -77.84
N GLU A 72 11.75 -19.68 -78.55
CA GLU A 72 10.70 -20.65 -78.85
C GLU A 72 11.00 -21.36 -80.15
N VAL A 73 10.88 -22.69 -80.13
CA VAL A 73 10.90 -23.52 -81.33
C VAL A 73 9.60 -24.30 -81.38
N LYS A 74 8.81 -24.03 -82.43
CA LYS A 74 7.59 -24.77 -82.70
C LYS A 74 7.94 -26.00 -83.52
N ASN A 75 7.66 -27.19 -82.99
CA ASN A 75 7.81 -28.42 -83.73
C ASN A 75 6.77 -28.46 -84.89
N PRO A 76 7.19 -28.52 -86.15
CA PRO A 76 6.28 -28.48 -87.30
C PRO A 76 5.30 -29.66 -87.36
N GLN A 77 5.67 -30.80 -86.77
CA GLN A 77 4.91 -32.06 -86.86
C GLN A 77 3.89 -32.19 -85.74
N THR A 78 4.25 -31.78 -84.52
CA THR A 78 3.38 -31.89 -83.33
C THR A 78 2.67 -30.59 -82.99
N GLY A 79 3.12 -29.45 -83.55
CA GLY A 79 2.64 -28.12 -83.20
C GLY A 79 3.05 -27.65 -81.80
N LEU A 80 3.76 -28.48 -81.03
CA LEU A 80 4.22 -28.18 -79.67
C LEU A 80 5.31 -27.10 -79.70
N VAL A 81 5.20 -26.13 -78.81
CA VAL A 81 6.22 -25.10 -78.61
C VAL A 81 7.13 -25.54 -77.47
N THR A 82 8.42 -25.69 -77.77
CA THR A 82 9.48 -26.01 -76.80
C THR A 82 10.49 -24.88 -76.72
N GLY A 83 11.25 -24.81 -75.63
CA GLY A 83 12.31 -23.83 -75.47
C GLY A 83 13.64 -24.32 -76.06
N ASP A 84 14.28 -23.53 -76.92
CA ASP A 84 15.67 -23.72 -77.35
C ASP A 84 16.58 -22.76 -76.59
N ILE A 85 17.64 -23.30 -75.97
CA ILE A 85 18.59 -22.50 -75.21
C ILE A 85 19.49 -21.76 -76.20
N LEU A 86 19.34 -20.44 -76.26
CA LEU A 86 20.21 -19.55 -77.03
C LEU A 86 21.47 -19.20 -76.23
N GLY A 87 21.29 -19.04 -74.91
CA GLY A 87 22.31 -18.58 -73.99
C GLY A 87 22.40 -17.05 -73.89
N LEU A 88 23.07 -16.58 -72.85
CA LEU A 88 23.38 -15.18 -72.59
C LEU A 88 24.89 -15.01 -72.61
N SER A 89 25.39 -14.01 -73.31
CA SER A 89 26.83 -13.76 -73.44
C SER A 89 27.48 -13.26 -72.15
N ASP A 90 26.69 -12.58 -71.30
CA ASP A 90 27.12 -12.04 -70.01
C ASP A 90 25.95 -12.16 -69.01
N LEU A 91 26.08 -13.08 -68.06
CA LEU A 91 25.07 -13.30 -67.03
C LEU A 91 24.99 -12.14 -66.04
N GLU A 92 26.11 -11.52 -65.68
CA GLU A 92 26.13 -10.45 -64.68
C GLU A 92 25.42 -9.21 -65.21
N SER A 93 25.73 -8.82 -66.45
CA SER A 93 25.04 -7.72 -67.13
C SER A 93 23.55 -8.01 -67.34
N ALA A 94 23.19 -9.26 -67.65
CA ALA A 94 21.79 -9.70 -67.74
C ALA A 94 21.06 -9.60 -66.40
N VAL A 95 21.67 -10.07 -65.31
CA VAL A 95 21.16 -9.97 -63.93
C VAL A 95 20.94 -8.51 -63.56
N GLN A 96 21.93 -7.64 -63.79
CA GLN A 96 21.82 -6.21 -63.50
C GLN A 96 20.70 -5.54 -64.31
N THR A 97 20.57 -5.91 -65.58
CA THR A 97 19.47 -5.41 -66.45
C THR A 97 18.11 -5.78 -65.87
N ILE A 98 17.92 -7.04 -65.47
CA ILE A 98 16.66 -7.51 -64.89
C ILE A 98 16.38 -6.84 -63.54
N GLN A 99 17.39 -6.70 -62.69
CA GLN A 99 17.26 -6.00 -61.41
C GLN A 99 16.85 -4.53 -61.60
N ASN A 100 17.37 -3.87 -62.64
CA ASN A 100 16.95 -2.51 -62.99
C ASN A 100 15.47 -2.48 -63.39
N SER A 101 15.02 -3.40 -64.25
CA SER A 101 13.59 -3.53 -64.61
C SER A 101 12.70 -3.79 -63.39
N VAL A 102 13.14 -4.62 -62.44
CA VAL A 102 12.40 -4.89 -61.19
C VAL A 102 12.22 -3.61 -60.37
N ARG A 103 13.26 -2.78 -60.25
CA ARG A 103 13.23 -1.51 -59.49
C ARG A 103 12.26 -0.49 -60.07
N GLU A 104 11.90 -0.61 -61.36
CA GLU A 104 10.93 0.26 -62.02
C GLU A 104 9.48 -0.15 -61.74
N THR A 105 9.24 -1.35 -61.19
CA THR A 105 7.90 -1.78 -60.79
C THR A 105 7.44 -1.07 -59.52
N ARG A 106 6.13 -0.83 -59.42
CA ARG A 106 5.44 -0.11 -58.34
C ARG A 106 4.22 -0.92 -57.90
N PRO A 107 3.59 -0.63 -56.74
CA PRO A 107 3.98 0.37 -55.73
C PRO A 107 5.23 -0.03 -54.94
N VAL A 108 5.45 -1.34 -54.76
CA VAL A 108 6.69 -1.92 -54.25
C VAL A 108 7.28 -2.79 -55.36
N PRO A 109 8.62 -2.86 -55.52
CA PRO A 109 9.22 -3.75 -56.49
C PRO A 109 8.74 -5.20 -56.34
N VAL A 110 8.41 -5.86 -57.46
CA VAL A 110 8.03 -7.28 -57.46
C VAL A 110 9.18 -8.15 -56.93
N SER A 111 8.85 -9.29 -56.32
CA SER A 111 9.86 -10.22 -55.84
C SER A 111 10.32 -11.11 -56.98
N VAL A 112 11.60 -11.03 -57.33
CA VAL A 112 12.21 -11.88 -58.38
C VAL A 112 13.39 -12.64 -57.79
N THR A 113 13.30 -13.96 -57.80
CA THR A 113 14.46 -14.83 -57.54
C THR A 113 15.11 -15.17 -58.87
N ILE A 114 16.37 -14.77 -59.03
CA ILE A 114 17.16 -15.01 -60.24
C ILE A 114 18.03 -16.24 -60.01
N ILE A 115 17.89 -17.24 -60.86
CA ILE A 115 18.63 -18.49 -60.81
C ILE A 115 19.47 -18.61 -62.08
N GLU A 116 20.78 -18.73 -61.93
CA GLU A 116 21.70 -18.96 -63.04
C GLU A 116 21.71 -20.45 -63.42
N GLU A 117 21.43 -20.74 -64.69
CA GLU A 117 21.34 -22.10 -65.22
C GLU A 117 22.46 -22.37 -66.21
N ALA A 118 22.99 -23.60 -66.18
CA ALA A 118 24.00 -24.10 -67.12
C ALA A 118 25.28 -23.26 -67.21
N VAL A 119 25.78 -22.74 -66.09
CA VAL A 119 26.93 -21.81 -66.06
C VAL A 119 28.26 -22.44 -66.52
N ALA A 120 28.40 -23.77 -66.47
CA ALA A 120 29.59 -24.47 -66.97
C ALA A 120 29.50 -24.83 -68.47
N THR A 121 28.45 -24.38 -69.16
CA THR A 121 28.22 -24.67 -70.58
C THR A 121 28.44 -23.43 -71.43
N SER A 122 28.48 -23.60 -72.76
CA SER A 122 28.62 -22.49 -73.70
C SER A 122 27.37 -21.61 -73.83
N LYS A 123 26.23 -22.03 -73.26
CA LYS A 123 24.95 -21.35 -73.37
C LYS A 123 24.28 -21.19 -72.01
N PRO A 124 24.88 -20.40 -71.09
CA PRO A 124 24.27 -20.14 -69.79
C PRO A 124 23.02 -19.28 -69.96
N PHE A 125 22.02 -19.45 -69.10
CA PHE A 125 20.76 -18.70 -69.19
C PHE A 125 20.20 -18.44 -67.78
N LEU A 126 19.14 -17.63 -67.67
CA LEU A 126 18.55 -17.29 -66.37
C LEU A 126 17.14 -17.86 -66.24
N ARG A 127 16.81 -18.36 -65.05
CA ARG A 127 15.45 -18.70 -64.64
C ARG A 127 14.99 -17.73 -63.56
N LEU A 128 13.92 -17.01 -63.84
CA LEU A 128 13.35 -16.01 -62.95
C LEU A 128 12.09 -16.57 -62.31
N LYS A 129 11.99 -16.50 -60.99
CA LYS A 129 10.74 -16.79 -60.26
C LYS A 129 10.14 -15.49 -59.76
N ILE A 130 8.96 -15.13 -60.26
CA ILE A 130 8.31 -13.85 -60.02
C ILE A 130 7.13 -14.05 -59.06
N ARG A 131 7.07 -13.25 -58.00
CA ARG A 131 6.00 -13.24 -57.00
C ARG A 131 5.50 -11.83 -56.71
N PRO A 132 4.20 -11.66 -56.41
CA PRO A 132 3.68 -10.38 -55.96
C PRO A 132 4.24 -10.04 -54.57
N THR A 133 4.54 -8.76 -54.36
CA THR A 133 4.93 -8.23 -53.04
C THR A 133 3.86 -7.31 -52.48
N PHE A 134 3.26 -6.49 -53.33
CA PHE A 134 2.18 -5.57 -52.96
C PHE A 134 1.28 -5.28 -54.18
N PRO A 135 0.45 -6.26 -54.58
CA PRO A 135 -0.39 -6.11 -55.75
C PRO A 135 -1.53 -5.08 -55.49
N PRO A 136 -2.14 -4.50 -56.53
CA PRO A 136 -1.78 -4.66 -57.94
C PRO A 136 -0.52 -3.86 -58.27
N HIS A 137 0.42 -4.51 -58.94
CA HIS A 137 1.64 -3.92 -59.45
C HIS A 137 1.39 -3.16 -60.76
N PHE A 138 2.16 -2.10 -60.99
CA PHE A 138 2.14 -1.31 -62.21
C PHE A 138 3.55 -0.84 -62.59
N ASP A 139 3.75 -0.58 -63.88
CA ASP A 139 5.01 -0.06 -64.41
C ASP A 139 5.13 1.46 -64.24
N ALA A 140 6.22 2.05 -64.74
CA ALA A 140 6.46 3.49 -64.66
C ALA A 140 5.41 4.34 -65.40
N GLU A 141 4.69 3.77 -66.36
CA GLU A 141 3.60 4.42 -67.09
C GLU A 141 2.25 4.32 -66.35
N GLY A 142 2.20 3.65 -65.19
CA GLY A 142 0.98 3.47 -64.42
C GLY A 142 0.07 2.35 -64.94
N ARG A 143 0.54 1.53 -65.89
CA ARG A 143 -0.27 0.49 -66.52
C ARG A 143 -0.42 -0.71 -65.60
N ARG A 144 -1.66 -1.08 -65.33
CA ARG A 144 -2.04 -2.26 -64.53
C ARG A 144 -2.48 -3.37 -65.47
N GLN A 145 -1.60 -4.34 -65.66
CA GLN A 145 -1.82 -5.45 -66.58
C GLN A 145 -1.76 -6.79 -65.86
N THR A 146 -2.36 -7.80 -66.45
CA THR A 146 -2.27 -9.21 -66.07
C THR A 146 -1.99 -10.05 -67.31
N ARG A 147 -1.62 -11.31 -67.12
CA ARG A 147 -1.38 -12.25 -68.21
C ARG A 147 -2.71 -12.81 -68.73
N ASN A 148 -2.77 -13.01 -70.04
CA ASN A 148 -3.79 -13.78 -70.74
C ASN A 148 -3.07 -14.81 -71.61
N ASN A 149 -2.73 -15.94 -70.99
CA ASN A 149 -1.82 -16.95 -71.53
C ASN A 149 -0.43 -16.36 -71.85
N ALA A 150 0.00 -16.40 -73.11
CA ALA A 150 1.27 -15.84 -73.57
C ALA A 150 1.22 -14.34 -73.89
N SER A 151 0.05 -13.70 -73.78
CA SER A 151 -0.12 -12.26 -74.00
C SER A 151 -0.41 -11.52 -72.70
N THR A 152 -0.35 -10.18 -72.72
CA THR A 152 -0.78 -9.34 -71.61
C THR A 152 -2.07 -8.60 -71.96
N ARG A 153 -2.87 -8.30 -70.94
CA ARG A 153 -4.04 -7.43 -71.06
C ARG A 153 -4.17 -6.51 -69.85
N PRO A 154 -4.87 -5.37 -69.96
CA PRO A 154 -5.26 -4.60 -68.78
C PRO A 154 -6.04 -5.46 -67.78
N LEU A 155 -5.83 -5.20 -66.49
CA LEU A 155 -6.70 -5.71 -65.44
C LEU A 155 -8.09 -5.06 -65.58
N THR A 156 -9.15 -5.84 -65.36
CA THR A 156 -10.51 -5.27 -65.28
C THR A 156 -10.72 -4.57 -63.94
N ASP A 157 -11.74 -3.72 -63.84
CA ASP A 157 -12.07 -3.04 -62.58
C ASP A 157 -12.42 -4.03 -61.46
N GLU A 158 -13.10 -5.13 -61.80
CA GLU A 158 -13.43 -6.21 -60.88
C GLU A 158 -12.18 -6.92 -60.35
N GLU A 159 -11.25 -7.28 -61.24
CA GLU A 159 -9.98 -7.90 -60.86
C GLU A 159 -9.11 -6.97 -59.99
N LEU A 160 -9.09 -5.68 -60.31
CA LEU A 160 -8.41 -4.69 -59.50
C LEU A 160 -9.03 -4.62 -58.10
N LEU A 161 -10.35 -4.57 -58.02
CA LEU A 161 -11.06 -4.53 -56.75
C LEU A 161 -10.78 -5.78 -55.92
N ASP A 162 -10.81 -6.97 -56.53
CA ASP A 162 -10.50 -8.24 -55.88
C ASP A 162 -9.10 -8.22 -55.25
N ILE A 163 -8.08 -7.80 -56.01
CA ILE A 163 -6.71 -7.70 -55.49
C ILE A 163 -6.64 -6.70 -54.32
N TYR A 164 -7.33 -5.56 -54.41
CA TYR A 164 -7.36 -4.58 -53.33
C TYR A 164 -8.04 -5.14 -52.08
N LEU A 165 -9.18 -5.82 -52.23
CA LEU A 165 -9.92 -6.41 -51.11
C LEU A 165 -9.09 -7.50 -50.43
N ASP A 166 -8.45 -8.38 -51.19
CA ASP A 166 -7.58 -9.43 -50.65
C ASP A 166 -6.40 -8.82 -49.87
N ARG A 167 -5.81 -7.75 -50.40
CA ARG A 167 -4.74 -7.02 -49.71
C ARG A 167 -5.21 -6.34 -48.43
N GLU A 168 -6.34 -5.65 -48.46
CA GLU A 168 -6.86 -4.97 -47.28
C GLU A 168 -7.37 -5.98 -46.23
N ALA A 169 -7.93 -7.11 -46.64
CA ALA A 169 -8.29 -8.22 -45.75
C ALA A 169 -7.06 -8.77 -45.01
N ALA A 170 -5.94 -9.00 -45.72
CA ALA A 170 -4.70 -9.45 -45.09
C ALA A 170 -4.14 -8.44 -44.07
N LYS A 171 -4.17 -7.14 -44.40
CA LYS A 171 -3.76 -6.08 -43.44
C LYS A 171 -4.71 -6.00 -42.26
N PHE A 172 -6.01 -6.13 -42.50
CA PHE A 172 -7.02 -6.12 -41.44
C PHE A 172 -6.79 -7.29 -40.48
N GLU A 173 -6.59 -8.51 -40.99
CA GLU A 173 -6.28 -9.67 -40.17
C GLU A 173 -5.01 -9.46 -39.33
N GLN A 174 -3.95 -8.94 -39.93
CA GLN A 174 -2.71 -8.64 -39.21
C GLN A 174 -2.93 -7.63 -38.07
N ARG A 175 -3.62 -6.51 -38.35
CA ARG A 175 -3.92 -5.49 -37.34
C ARG A 175 -4.87 -6.00 -36.27
N PHE A 176 -5.84 -6.82 -36.65
CA PHE A 176 -6.78 -7.45 -35.74
C PHE A 176 -6.06 -8.39 -34.77
N ARG A 177 -5.18 -9.27 -35.28
CA ARG A 177 -4.35 -10.15 -34.46
C ARG A 177 -3.48 -9.34 -33.48
N GLN A 178 -2.76 -8.32 -33.96
CA GLN A 178 -1.97 -7.44 -33.09
C GLN A 178 -2.80 -6.74 -32.01
N THR A 179 -4.04 -6.37 -32.34
CA THR A 179 -4.96 -5.74 -31.37
C THR A 179 -5.46 -6.75 -30.35
N ALA A 180 -5.80 -7.97 -30.79
CA ALA A 180 -6.21 -9.06 -29.93
C ALA A 180 -5.08 -9.45 -28.96
N ASP A 181 -3.85 -9.61 -29.45
CA ASP A 181 -2.68 -9.93 -28.62
C ASP A 181 -2.44 -8.85 -27.54
N ARG A 182 -2.63 -7.56 -27.89
CA ARG A 182 -2.55 -6.45 -26.92
C ARG A 182 -3.67 -6.47 -25.89
N MET A 183 -4.90 -6.79 -26.30
CA MET A 183 -6.03 -6.92 -25.39
C MET A 183 -5.82 -8.08 -24.41
N GLU A 184 -5.32 -9.21 -24.89
CA GLU A 184 -4.97 -10.37 -24.05
C GLU A 184 -3.90 -9.99 -23.01
N SER A 185 -2.86 -9.26 -23.42
CA SER A 185 -1.85 -8.73 -22.50
C SER A 185 -2.46 -7.82 -21.42
N TYR A 186 -3.32 -6.88 -21.80
CA TYR A 186 -3.95 -5.98 -20.82
C TYR A 186 -4.90 -6.70 -19.87
N LEU A 187 -5.61 -7.72 -20.35
CA LEU A 187 -6.43 -8.57 -19.48
C LEU A 187 -5.57 -9.34 -18.49
N GLY A 188 -4.41 -9.86 -18.91
CA GLY A 188 -3.44 -10.48 -18.00
C GLY A 188 -2.90 -9.51 -16.95
N ASP A 189 -2.62 -8.26 -17.33
CA ASP A 189 -2.19 -7.22 -16.38
C ASP A 189 -3.28 -6.86 -15.36
N ILE A 190 -4.55 -6.81 -15.80
CA ILE A 190 -5.70 -6.57 -14.93
C ILE A 190 -5.89 -7.74 -13.96
N ASP A 191 -5.79 -8.98 -14.44
CA ASP A 191 -5.88 -10.18 -13.60
C ASP A 191 -4.80 -10.16 -12.50
N GLY A 192 -3.55 -9.86 -12.88
CA GLY A 192 -2.46 -9.68 -11.92
C GLY A 192 -2.62 -8.46 -10.99
N ALA A 193 -3.42 -7.45 -11.36
CA ALA A 193 -3.79 -6.36 -10.46
C ALA A 193 -4.90 -6.79 -9.47
N ILE A 194 -5.89 -7.56 -9.94
CA ILE A 194 -6.96 -8.11 -9.11
C ILE A 194 -6.38 -9.08 -8.07
N ASP A 195 -5.45 -9.94 -8.45
CA ASP A 195 -4.77 -10.86 -7.53
C ASP A 195 -4.03 -10.11 -6.43
N ARG A 196 -3.35 -9.01 -6.76
CA ARG A 196 -2.68 -8.15 -5.77
C ARG A 196 -3.67 -7.50 -4.83
N VAL A 197 -4.75 -6.92 -5.34
CA VAL A 197 -5.80 -6.31 -4.51
C VAL A 197 -6.45 -7.35 -3.60
N THR A 198 -6.69 -8.56 -4.11
CA THR A 198 -7.26 -9.65 -3.32
C THR A 198 -6.29 -10.09 -2.22
N GLY A 199 -4.99 -10.15 -2.50
CA GLY A 199 -3.95 -10.40 -1.51
C GLY A 199 -3.88 -9.31 -0.43
N ASP A 200 -3.92 -8.04 -0.83
CA ASP A 200 -3.93 -6.89 0.08
C ASP A 200 -5.17 -6.89 0.98
N LEU A 201 -6.35 -7.22 0.43
CA LEU A 201 -7.58 -7.37 1.21
C LEU A 201 -7.46 -8.50 2.24
N GLY A 202 -6.86 -9.64 1.87
CA GLY A 202 -6.59 -10.72 2.81
C GLY A 202 -5.64 -10.31 3.94
N PHE A 203 -4.63 -9.47 3.64
CA PHE A 203 -3.75 -8.92 4.66
C PHE A 203 -4.49 -7.96 5.60
N ILE A 204 -5.35 -7.09 5.07
CA ILE A 204 -6.19 -6.18 5.87
C ILE A 204 -7.12 -6.98 6.80
N ASP A 205 -7.77 -8.02 6.29
CA ASP A 205 -8.65 -8.90 7.07
C ASP A 205 -7.91 -9.51 8.26
N SER A 206 -6.71 -10.07 8.01
CA SER A 206 -5.87 -10.62 9.08
C SER A 206 -5.44 -9.58 10.13
N ASN A 207 -5.29 -8.32 9.74
CA ASN A 207 -4.97 -7.24 10.67
C ASN A 207 -6.20 -6.79 11.47
N ILE A 208 -7.40 -6.83 10.88
CA ILE A 208 -8.66 -6.56 11.58
C ILE A 208 -8.90 -7.62 12.65
N ASP A 209 -8.64 -8.90 12.35
CA ASP A 209 -8.74 -9.99 13.32
C ASP A 209 -7.77 -9.78 14.50
N ARG A 210 -6.50 -9.47 14.20
CA ARG A 210 -5.49 -9.18 15.23
C ARG A 210 -5.86 -7.96 16.09
N LEU A 211 -6.33 -6.89 15.47
CA LEU A 211 -6.78 -5.71 16.20
C LEU A 211 -7.97 -6.05 17.09
N SER A 212 -8.91 -6.87 16.62
CA SER A 212 -10.07 -7.32 17.41
C SER A 212 -9.64 -8.14 18.63
N ASP A 213 -8.68 -9.06 18.46
CA ASP A 213 -8.08 -9.82 19.56
C ASP A 213 -7.38 -8.91 20.58
N ASP A 214 -6.60 -7.93 20.11
CA ASP A 214 -5.90 -7.01 20.98
C ASP A 214 -6.86 -6.06 21.72
N PHE A 215 -7.94 -5.63 21.08
CA PHE A 215 -9.05 -4.92 21.74
C PHE A 215 -9.72 -5.79 22.81
N GLY A 216 -9.92 -7.08 22.55
CA GLY A 216 -10.45 -8.03 23.53
C GLY A 216 -9.56 -8.13 24.77
N LYS A 217 -8.25 -8.29 24.58
CA LYS A 217 -7.27 -8.33 25.68
C LYS A 217 -7.20 -7.01 26.44
N LEU A 218 -7.24 -5.88 25.73
CA LEU A 218 -7.22 -4.55 26.35
C LEU A 218 -8.49 -4.30 27.18
N HIS A 219 -9.65 -4.76 26.70
CA HIS A 219 -10.90 -4.68 27.45
C HIS A 219 -10.84 -5.52 28.72
N GLU A 220 -10.32 -6.74 28.65
CA GLU A 220 -10.12 -7.61 29.82
C GLU A 220 -9.16 -6.95 30.83
N ALA A 221 -8.01 -6.45 30.38
CA ALA A 221 -7.05 -5.77 31.25
C ALA A 221 -7.65 -4.52 31.91
N ALA A 222 -8.46 -3.73 31.17
CA ALA A 222 -9.15 -2.57 31.72
C ALA A 222 -10.20 -2.98 32.76
N TRP A 223 -10.90 -4.09 32.55
CA TRP A 223 -11.85 -4.64 33.52
C TRP A 223 -11.16 -5.09 34.80
N THR A 224 -10.05 -5.83 34.69
CA THR A 224 -9.25 -6.26 35.84
C THR A 224 -8.72 -5.07 36.62
N ALA A 225 -8.14 -4.07 35.94
CA ALA A 225 -7.64 -2.86 36.58
C ALA A 225 -8.75 -2.06 37.30
N ALA A 226 -9.96 -2.01 36.73
CA ALA A 226 -11.11 -1.38 37.36
C ALA A 226 -11.54 -2.12 38.63
N GLN A 227 -11.55 -3.46 38.61
CA GLN A 227 -11.84 -4.27 39.78
C GLN A 227 -10.78 -4.09 40.88
N GLU A 228 -9.50 -4.15 40.53
CA GLU A 228 -8.39 -3.90 41.46
C GLU A 228 -8.45 -2.49 42.08
N ALA A 229 -8.86 -1.49 41.30
CA ALA A 229 -9.05 -0.13 41.79
C ALA A 229 -10.20 -0.03 42.80
N GLU A 230 -11.31 -0.73 42.57
CA GLU A 230 -12.44 -0.78 43.51
C GLU A 230 -12.07 -1.54 44.80
N GLU A 231 -11.32 -2.63 44.69
CA GLU A 231 -10.76 -3.35 45.84
C GLU A 231 -9.80 -2.44 46.64
N SER A 232 -8.92 -1.71 45.93
CA SER A 232 -8.01 -0.74 46.55
C SER A 232 -8.75 0.39 47.25
N ARG A 233 -9.86 0.86 46.67
CA ARG A 233 -10.74 1.86 47.29
C ARG A 233 -11.37 1.33 48.57
N SER A 234 -11.93 0.12 48.54
CA SER A 234 -12.51 -0.51 49.73
C SER A 234 -11.48 -0.67 50.85
N LEU A 235 -10.25 -1.06 50.50
CA LEU A 235 -9.14 -1.17 51.44
C LEU A 235 -8.72 0.19 52.02
N ALA A 236 -8.73 1.24 51.20
CA ALA A 236 -8.47 2.61 51.66
C ALA A 236 -9.56 3.10 52.63
N GLU A 237 -10.84 2.84 52.34
CA GLU A 237 -11.97 3.17 53.23
C GLU A 237 -11.86 2.40 54.57
N GLN A 238 -11.43 1.13 54.53
CA GLN A 238 -11.19 0.34 55.74
C GLN A 238 -10.02 0.90 56.56
N LEU A 239 -8.91 1.28 55.91
CA LEU A 239 -7.78 1.94 56.57
C LEU A 239 -8.19 3.24 57.24
N GLU A 240 -8.96 4.10 56.55
CA GLU A 240 -9.45 5.37 57.09
C GLU A 240 -10.29 5.16 58.36
N SER A 241 -11.17 4.15 58.36
CA SER A 241 -11.94 3.75 59.54
C SER A 241 -11.04 3.33 60.71
N THR A 242 -10.03 2.50 60.47
CA THR A 242 -9.10 2.06 61.53
C THR A 242 -8.26 3.19 62.09
N ILE A 243 -7.83 4.14 61.25
CA ILE A 243 -7.11 5.34 61.69
C ILE A 243 -8.02 6.18 62.59
N THR A 244 -9.27 6.36 62.20
CA THR A 244 -10.27 7.11 62.99
C THR A 244 -10.50 6.47 64.37
N ASP A 245 -10.55 5.14 64.46
CA ASP A 245 -10.70 4.44 65.73
C ASP A 245 -9.45 4.53 66.61
N LEU A 246 -8.25 4.48 66.01
CA LEU A 246 -6.98 4.73 66.69
C LEU A 246 -6.90 6.15 67.24
N GLU A 247 -7.29 7.15 66.45
CA GLU A 247 -7.37 8.55 66.89
C GLU A 247 -8.32 8.70 68.08
N ARG A 248 -9.48 8.02 68.04
CA ARG A 248 -10.44 8.03 69.16
C ARG A 248 -9.87 7.39 70.42
N HIS A 249 -9.05 6.34 70.30
CA HIS A 249 -8.42 5.66 71.43
C HIS A 249 -7.28 6.49 72.04
N VAL A 250 -6.45 7.11 71.21
CA VAL A 250 -5.31 7.95 71.64
C VAL A 250 -5.81 9.28 72.22
N LEU A 251 -6.80 9.92 71.63
CA LEU A 251 -7.40 11.16 72.14
C LEU A 251 -8.34 10.94 73.34
N GLY A 252 -8.67 9.68 73.67
CA GLY A 252 -9.44 9.29 74.85
C GLY A 252 -8.65 9.30 76.16
N GLN A 253 -7.31 9.26 76.10
CA GLN A 253 -6.44 9.48 77.26
C GLN A 253 -6.13 10.98 77.39
N ARG A 254 -7.03 11.73 78.01
CA ARG A 254 -6.77 13.14 78.38
C ARG A 254 -5.77 13.19 79.53
N ASP A 255 -4.59 13.76 79.28
CA ASP A 255 -3.65 14.14 80.33
C ASP A 255 -4.13 15.43 81.00
N ASP A 256 -5.06 15.29 81.96
CA ASP A 256 -5.62 16.40 82.75
C ASP A 256 -4.58 16.96 83.77
N ALA A 257 -3.31 16.54 83.71
CA ALA A 257 -2.25 17.08 84.53
C ALA A 257 -1.95 18.56 84.16
N PRO A 258 -1.56 19.42 85.12
CA PRO A 258 -1.26 20.83 84.85
C PRO A 258 -0.24 21.06 83.73
N VAL A 259 0.74 20.16 83.61
CA VAL A 259 1.76 20.20 82.56
C VAL A 259 1.16 19.83 81.19
N GLY A 260 0.29 18.82 81.12
CA GLY A 260 -0.42 18.42 79.91
C GLY A 260 -1.36 19.50 79.39
N LEU A 261 -2.09 20.17 80.29
CA LEU A 261 -2.94 21.32 79.95
C LEU A 261 -2.12 22.52 79.46
N PHE A 262 -0.94 22.78 80.04
CA PHE A 262 -0.06 23.86 79.57
C PHE A 262 0.39 23.64 78.13
N PHE A 263 0.94 22.45 77.81
CA PHE A 263 1.37 22.14 76.44
C PHE A 263 0.19 22.01 75.48
N GLY A 264 -0.93 21.45 75.93
CA GLY A 264 -2.15 21.35 75.14
C GLY A 264 -2.73 22.71 74.76
N LEU A 265 -2.69 23.69 75.67
CA LEU A 265 -3.11 25.06 75.37
C LEU A 265 -2.17 25.74 74.39
N MET A 266 -0.86 25.60 74.58
CA MET A 266 0.16 26.13 73.65
C MET A 266 -0.04 25.59 72.23
N ASP A 267 -0.22 24.28 72.10
CA ASP A 267 -0.47 23.63 70.81
C ASP A 267 -1.76 24.14 70.15
N ARG A 268 -2.84 24.27 70.92
CA ARG A 268 -4.11 24.81 70.39
C ARG A 268 -3.99 26.25 69.94
N ARG A 269 -3.31 27.11 70.71
CA ARG A 269 -3.06 28.49 70.32
C ARG A 269 -2.26 28.56 69.02
N TRP A 270 -1.24 27.73 68.88
CA TRP A 270 -0.45 27.64 67.66
C TRP A 270 -1.29 27.19 66.45
N MET A 271 -2.11 26.14 66.61
CA MET A 271 -3.01 25.68 65.54
C MET A 271 -4.02 26.76 65.11
N VAL A 272 -4.57 27.54 66.05
CA VAL A 272 -5.47 28.66 65.73
C VAL A 272 -4.73 29.74 64.95
N TRP A 273 -3.51 30.07 65.35
CA TRP A 273 -2.69 31.03 64.63
C TRP A 273 -2.33 30.57 63.22
N ASP A 274 -1.94 29.31 63.05
CA ASP A 274 -1.62 28.73 61.75
C ASP A 274 -2.85 28.70 60.83
N ALA A 275 -4.00 28.26 61.36
CA ALA A 275 -5.27 28.27 60.64
C ALA A 275 -5.67 29.68 60.17
N PHE A 276 -5.54 30.68 61.04
CA PHE A 276 -5.77 32.08 60.68
C PHE A 276 -4.80 32.55 59.60
N SER A 277 -3.51 32.22 59.74
CA SER A 277 -2.44 32.64 58.83
C SER A 277 -2.65 32.06 57.42
N GLN A 278 -3.07 30.81 57.31
CA GLN A 278 -3.41 30.17 56.04
C GLN A 278 -4.61 30.85 55.36
N ASP A 279 -5.68 31.13 56.11
CA ASP A 279 -6.87 31.81 55.58
C ASP A 279 -6.55 33.26 55.17
N ALA A 280 -5.72 33.96 55.97
CA ALA A 280 -5.24 35.30 55.70
C ALA A 280 -4.34 35.37 54.47
N ALA A 281 -3.46 34.39 54.28
CA ALA A 281 -2.61 34.29 53.09
C ALA A 281 -3.43 34.02 51.82
N TYR A 282 -4.50 33.22 51.94
CA TYR A 282 -5.34 32.88 50.79
C TYR A 282 -6.32 34.01 50.41
N ARG A 283 -6.87 34.75 51.38
CA ARG A 283 -7.87 35.82 51.17
C ARG A 283 -7.68 37.00 52.13
N PRO A 284 -6.62 37.81 51.94
CA PRO A 284 -6.41 39.00 52.76
C PRO A 284 -7.49 40.06 52.49
N THR A 285 -7.84 40.81 53.52
CA THR A 285 -8.76 41.95 53.47
C THR A 285 -8.12 43.15 54.17
N LYS A 286 -8.67 44.36 54.02
CA LYS A 286 -8.19 45.55 54.74
C LYS A 286 -8.20 45.41 56.27
N ALA A 287 -9.00 44.48 56.81
CA ALA A 287 -9.09 44.22 58.24
C ALA A 287 -8.11 43.12 58.72
N THR A 288 -7.41 42.42 57.81
CA THR A 288 -6.60 41.24 58.16
C THR A 288 -5.50 41.56 59.17
N ASP A 289 -4.76 42.66 58.99
CA ASP A 289 -3.69 43.04 59.93
C ASP A 289 -4.23 43.41 61.32
N GLN A 290 -5.40 44.08 61.35
CA GLN A 290 -6.07 44.43 62.60
C GLN A 290 -6.55 43.17 63.34
N LEU A 291 -7.13 42.20 62.61
CA LEU A 291 -7.57 40.92 63.18
C LEU A 291 -6.38 40.07 63.63
N ALA A 292 -5.29 40.06 62.87
CA ALA A 292 -4.04 39.38 63.23
C ALA A 292 -3.49 39.93 64.56
N ALA A 293 -3.46 41.25 64.72
CA ALA A 293 -3.00 41.89 65.96
C ALA A 293 -3.88 41.56 67.16
N ARG A 294 -5.21 41.53 66.98
CA ARG A 294 -6.17 41.16 68.03
C ARG A 294 -6.04 39.69 68.43
N LEU A 295 -6.02 38.79 67.45
CA LEU A 295 -5.87 37.35 67.70
C LEU A 295 -4.54 37.04 68.37
N LYS A 296 -3.45 37.62 67.86
CA LYS A 296 -2.11 37.45 68.43
C LYS A 296 -2.08 37.87 69.91
N ARG A 297 -2.71 38.99 70.25
CA ARG A 297 -2.81 39.44 71.65
C ARG A 297 -3.48 38.40 72.54
N LEU A 298 -4.59 37.80 72.10
CA LEU A 298 -5.29 36.74 72.84
C LEU A 298 -4.43 35.48 72.99
N LEU A 299 -3.75 35.06 71.92
CA LEU A 299 -2.95 33.84 71.90
C LEU A 299 -1.62 34.00 72.67
N GLU A 300 -1.15 35.22 72.89
CA GLU A 300 0.08 35.51 73.63
C GLU A 300 -0.16 35.88 75.11
N GLU A 301 -1.42 35.86 75.59
CA GLU A 301 -1.70 36.11 77.01
C GLU A 301 -0.95 35.10 77.90
N PRO A 302 -0.25 35.53 78.97
CA PRO A 302 0.51 34.62 79.83
C PRO A 302 -0.38 33.51 80.37
N ILE A 303 0.02 32.25 80.15
CA ILE A 303 -0.73 31.09 80.64
C ILE A 303 -0.49 30.95 82.14
N PRO A 304 -1.49 31.16 83.01
CA PRO A 304 -1.33 31.00 84.45
C PRO A 304 -1.08 29.51 84.77
N PRO A 305 0.09 29.14 85.33
CA PRO A 305 0.46 27.73 85.53
C PRO A 305 -0.44 27.02 86.56
N ASN A 306 -1.13 27.78 87.41
CA ASN A 306 -1.95 27.26 88.51
C ASN A 306 -3.47 27.40 88.28
N ASP A 307 -3.91 28.02 87.18
CA ASP A 307 -5.34 28.17 86.87
C ASP A 307 -5.77 27.12 85.83
N TRP A 308 -5.81 25.87 86.30
CA TRP A 308 -6.15 24.71 85.47
C TRP A 308 -7.53 24.85 84.79
N TYR A 309 -8.47 25.51 85.47
CA TYR A 309 -9.83 25.69 84.98
C TYR A 309 -9.85 26.71 83.85
N ALA A 310 -9.14 27.84 84.00
CA ALA A 310 -9.00 28.81 82.91
C ALA A 310 -8.32 28.17 81.69
N ASN A 311 -7.23 27.43 81.89
CA ASN A 311 -6.49 26.79 80.80
C ASN A 311 -7.34 25.74 80.07
N MET A 312 -8.08 24.90 80.81
CA MET A 312 -8.99 23.91 80.21
C MET A 312 -10.14 24.56 79.43
N SER A 313 -10.75 25.61 80.00
CA SER A 313 -11.83 26.36 79.33
C SER A 313 -11.33 27.02 78.05
N GLU A 314 -10.11 27.55 78.06
CA GLU A 314 -9.49 28.16 76.89
C GLU A 314 -9.15 27.12 75.82
N ILE A 315 -8.65 25.95 76.21
CA ILE A 315 -8.45 24.81 75.30
C ILE A 315 -9.77 24.44 74.61
N ASP A 316 -10.86 24.35 75.35
CA ASP A 316 -12.17 24.00 74.80
C ASP A 316 -12.70 25.10 73.86
N LEU A 317 -12.51 26.38 74.22
CA LEU A 317 -12.83 27.51 73.34
C LEU A 317 -12.10 27.40 72.00
N TRP A 318 -10.76 27.25 72.03
CA TRP A 318 -9.97 27.17 70.80
C TRP A 318 -10.23 25.91 70.00
N ARG A 319 -10.48 24.78 70.67
CA ARG A 319 -10.90 23.54 69.99
C ARG A 319 -12.21 23.74 69.25
N ASP A 320 -13.17 24.43 69.85
CA ASP A 320 -14.45 24.70 69.21
C ASP A 320 -14.34 25.69 68.06
N VAL A 321 -13.44 26.68 68.16
CA VAL A 321 -13.07 27.55 67.03
C VAL A 321 -12.54 26.71 65.86
N LEU A 322 -11.57 25.82 66.12
CA LEU A 322 -10.97 24.94 65.11
C LEU A 322 -11.98 23.95 64.50
N ARG A 323 -12.94 23.43 65.29
CA ARG A 323 -13.99 22.52 64.79
C ARG A 323 -15.01 23.24 63.90
N ARG A 324 -15.40 24.47 64.26
CA ARG A 324 -16.34 25.25 63.45
C ARG A 324 -15.68 25.75 62.16
N ARG A 325 -14.34 25.75 62.10
CA ARG A 325 -13.59 26.02 60.88
C ARG A 325 -13.72 24.85 59.90
N ASP A 326 -14.73 24.94 59.04
CA ASP A 326 -14.71 24.22 57.77
C ASP A 326 -13.54 24.75 56.91
N LYS A 327 -13.10 23.97 55.91
CA LYS A 327 -11.76 24.00 55.29
C LYS A 327 -11.21 25.38 54.87
N LYS A 328 -12.00 26.46 54.76
CA LYS A 328 -11.56 27.84 54.50
C LYS A 328 -12.51 28.90 55.09
N TRP A 329 -12.11 29.61 56.15
CA TRP A 329 -12.91 30.71 56.70
C TRP A 329 -12.62 32.06 56.04
N THR A 330 -13.60 32.98 56.09
CA THR A 330 -13.41 34.39 55.69
C THR A 330 -12.94 35.23 56.88
N MET A 331 -12.32 36.38 56.61
CA MET A 331 -11.90 37.31 57.68
C MET A 331 -13.09 37.80 58.53
N THR A 332 -14.31 37.86 57.98
CA THR A 332 -15.53 38.16 58.74
C THR A 332 -15.92 37.05 59.72
N ALA A 333 -15.65 35.78 59.39
CA ALA A 333 -15.83 34.68 60.33
C ALA A 333 -14.80 34.76 61.47
N TRP A 334 -13.54 35.03 61.13
CA TRP A 334 -12.48 35.26 62.12
C TRP A 334 -12.77 36.44 63.06
N SER A 335 -13.28 37.57 62.54
CA SER A 335 -13.68 38.71 63.39
C SER A 335 -14.69 38.32 64.46
N ARG A 336 -15.71 37.52 64.09
CA ARG A 336 -16.76 37.08 65.02
C ARG A 336 -16.24 36.14 66.11
N GLU A 337 -15.31 35.24 65.77
CA GLU A 337 -14.72 34.33 66.76
C GLU A 337 -13.72 35.05 67.67
N ILE A 338 -12.95 36.00 67.14
CA ILE A 338 -12.07 36.87 67.95
C ILE A 338 -12.91 37.70 68.93
N GLU A 339 -14.01 38.31 68.48
CA GLU A 339 -14.94 39.04 69.35
C GLU A 339 -15.54 38.15 70.44
N ARG A 340 -15.90 36.90 70.10
CA ARG A 340 -16.40 35.92 71.08
C ARG A 340 -15.33 35.54 72.10
N ALA A 341 -14.06 35.43 71.68
CA ALA A 341 -12.95 35.13 72.57
C ALA A 341 -12.58 36.32 73.47
N GLU A 342 -12.71 37.56 72.99
CA GLU A 342 -12.48 38.79 73.79
C GLU A 342 -13.57 39.02 74.85
N SER A 343 -14.79 38.53 74.62
CA SER A 343 -15.93 38.67 75.54
C SER A 343 -16.51 37.31 75.96
N PRO A 344 -15.75 36.52 76.76
CA PRO A 344 -16.25 35.24 77.23
C PRO A 344 -17.51 35.45 78.09
N PRO A 345 -18.53 34.56 77.99
CA PRO A 345 -19.73 34.67 78.81
C PRO A 345 -19.38 34.69 80.31
N PRO A 346 -20.17 35.37 81.17
CA PRO A 346 -19.89 35.50 82.59
C PRO A 346 -19.73 34.12 83.23
N ARG A 347 -18.54 33.90 83.80
CA ARG A 347 -18.11 32.63 84.40
C ARG A 347 -19.04 32.30 85.58
N SER A 348 -19.94 31.33 85.44
CA SER A 348 -20.71 30.80 86.57
C SER A 348 -19.75 30.03 87.48
N GLY A 349 -19.29 30.71 88.54
CA GLY A 349 -18.41 30.19 89.56
C GLY A 349 -19.00 28.97 90.25
N GLY A 350 -18.48 27.81 89.89
CA GLY A 350 -18.63 26.56 90.63
C GLY A 350 -17.46 25.68 90.24
N LEU A 351 -16.48 25.53 91.14
CA LEU A 351 -15.43 24.53 91.00
C LEU A 351 -16.10 23.18 90.68
N PRO A 352 -15.73 22.48 89.59
CA PRO A 352 -16.19 21.13 89.37
C PRO A 352 -15.70 20.28 90.54
N ALA A 353 -16.63 19.78 91.35
CA ALA A 353 -16.29 18.81 92.37
C ALA A 353 -15.59 17.62 91.69
N MET A 354 -14.34 17.36 92.05
CA MET A 354 -13.64 16.16 91.57
C MET A 354 -14.45 14.94 91.98
N ASP A 355 -15.01 14.24 90.99
CA ASP A 355 -15.78 13.00 91.18
C ASP A 355 -14.87 11.91 91.79
N PRO A 356 -15.11 11.46 93.03
CA PRO A 356 -14.34 10.41 93.68
C PRO A 356 -14.28 9.11 92.87
N ASN A 357 -15.25 8.88 91.98
CA ASN A 357 -15.33 7.66 91.18
C ASN A 357 -14.27 7.57 90.07
N ARG A 358 -13.69 8.70 89.63
CA ARG A 358 -12.59 8.67 88.65
C ARG A 358 -11.32 8.04 89.25
N ILE A 359 -11.04 8.24 90.53
CA ILE A 359 -9.88 7.64 91.21
C ILE A 359 -10.02 6.10 91.27
N SER A 360 -11.24 5.61 91.51
CA SER A 360 -11.58 4.19 91.49
C SER A 360 -11.34 3.57 90.12
N HIS A 361 -11.74 4.28 89.06
CA HIS A 361 -11.59 3.84 87.68
C HIS A 361 -10.11 3.68 87.27
N TYR A 362 -9.24 4.63 87.67
CA TYR A 362 -7.81 4.56 87.36
C TYR A 362 -7.07 3.45 88.11
N ARG A 363 -7.51 3.09 89.32
CA ARG A 363 -6.96 1.92 90.05
C ARG A 363 -7.28 0.61 89.33
N ALA A 364 -8.53 0.45 88.87
CA ALA A 364 -8.95 -0.75 88.14
C ALA A 364 -8.21 -0.92 86.79
N LEU A 365 -7.99 0.18 86.06
CA LEU A 365 -7.24 0.18 84.79
C LEU A 365 -5.76 -0.18 84.99
N ARG A 366 -5.13 0.32 86.06
CA ARG A 366 -3.74 -0.03 86.42
C ARG A 366 -3.59 -1.52 86.70
N ASP A 367 -4.56 -2.13 87.40
CA ASP A 367 -4.50 -3.55 87.76
C ASP A 367 -4.72 -4.45 86.54
N GLN A 368 -5.61 -4.05 85.60
CA GLN A 368 -5.75 -4.73 84.30
C GLN A 368 -4.47 -4.65 83.45
N ALA A 369 -3.79 -3.50 83.43
CA ALA A 369 -2.54 -3.33 82.67
C ALA A 369 -1.38 -4.16 83.23
N LEU A 370 -1.36 -4.41 84.55
CA LEU A 370 -0.38 -5.30 85.18
C LEU A 370 -0.67 -6.78 84.90
N ALA A 371 -1.94 -7.17 84.75
CA ALA A 371 -2.35 -8.53 84.40
C ALA A 371 -2.13 -8.88 82.92
N ALA A 372 -2.14 -7.88 82.02
CA ALA A 372 -2.04 -8.08 80.57
C ALA A 372 -0.61 -8.26 80.03
N LYS A 373 0.44 -8.25 80.86
CA LYS A 373 1.82 -8.49 80.38
C LYS A 373 2.00 -9.96 79.98
N PRO A 374 2.17 -10.29 78.68
CA PRO A 374 2.29 -11.68 78.25
C PRO A 374 3.67 -12.25 78.62
N HIS A 375 3.68 -13.47 79.16
CA HIS A 375 4.88 -14.29 79.28
C HIS A 375 5.52 -14.50 77.90
N LYS A 376 6.76 -14.00 77.70
CA LYS A 376 7.59 -14.33 76.53
C LYS A 376 7.83 -15.85 76.47
N LYS A 377 7.10 -16.56 75.62
CA LYS A 377 7.50 -17.89 75.17
C LYS A 377 8.57 -17.74 74.11
N VAL A 378 9.79 -18.14 74.48
CA VAL A 378 10.92 -18.37 73.59
C VAL A 378 10.58 -19.62 72.77
N ASP A 379 10.40 -19.48 71.46
CA ASP A 379 10.23 -20.64 70.59
C ASP A 379 11.44 -20.89 69.70
N LYS A 380 11.87 -22.16 69.74
CA LYS A 380 13.10 -22.69 69.18
C LYS A 380 12.88 -23.10 67.74
N ARG A 381 13.87 -22.76 66.90
CA ARG A 381 14.15 -23.25 65.54
C ARG A 381 13.86 -24.74 65.30
N LYS A 382 13.54 -25.01 64.02
CA LYS A 382 13.75 -26.22 63.16
C LYS A 382 12.41 -26.65 62.55
N LYS A 383 12.29 -27.04 61.28
CA LYS A 383 13.27 -27.47 60.27
C LYS A 383 12.63 -27.32 58.90
#